data_AF-A0A255EDV4-F1
#
_entry.id   AF-A0A255EDV4-F1
#
_cell.length_a   1.000
_cell.length_b   1.000
_cell.length_c   1.000
_cell.angle_alpha   90.00
_cell.angle_beta   90.00
_cell.angle_gamma   90.00
#
_symmetry.space_group_name_H-M   'P 1'
#
loop_
_entity.id
_entity.type
_entity.pdbx_description
1 polymer ?
#
loop_
_entity_poly.entity_id
_entity_poly.type
_entity_poly.pdbx_seq_one_letter_code
_entity_poly.pdbx_strand_id
1 'polypeptide(L)'
;MGTKKWGGIGVGSVLGAALVFFGVPRLLAPKPVRHYPEGVDTLAEAVSNCRSSGLSGWELVAYAQHLVARKFGHYSTWHLWETSPRAFRNGRGNARRYNGALAMLLTEVGFDVVMVHAARVRQPERPWWSVGHTWLWVTHDGTRREVCARCLNNEPGKVDFEPLTRVQPERPWTGPAVEAALRPFVAAAVWRATLTGRPVPDWVYKAREDEVRPGGE
;
A
#
# COMPACT_ATOMS: atom_id res chain seq x y z
N MET A 1 6.18 56.77 -19.79
CA MET A 1 6.39 55.31 -19.96
C MET A 1 6.10 54.62 -18.63
N GLY A 2 4.90 54.08 -18.46
CA GLY A 2 4.50 53.34 -17.25
C GLY A 2 4.43 51.85 -17.54
N THR A 3 5.30 51.06 -16.92
CA THR A 3 5.30 49.59 -17.04
C THR A 3 4.19 49.00 -16.17
N LYS A 4 3.14 48.49 -16.80
CA LYS A 4 2.07 47.73 -16.14
C LYS A 4 2.64 46.39 -15.64
N LYS A 5 2.76 46.24 -14.32
CA LYS A 5 3.08 44.97 -13.65
C LYS A 5 1.87 44.02 -13.70
N TRP A 6 1.82 43.13 -14.69
CA TRP A 6 0.88 42.00 -14.77
C TRP A 6 1.53 40.70 -14.27
N GLY A 7 1.84 40.61 -12.97
CA GLY A 7 2.57 39.44 -12.44
C GLY A 7 2.02 38.79 -11.17
N GLY A 8 1.13 39.44 -10.41
CA GLY A 8 0.82 39.02 -9.04
C GLY A 8 -0.39 38.10 -8.85
N ILE A 9 -1.41 38.19 -9.72
CA ILE A 9 -2.74 37.61 -9.43
C ILE A 9 -2.86 36.14 -9.87
N GLY A 10 -2.08 35.71 -10.87
CA GLY A 10 -2.18 34.35 -11.43
C GLY A 10 -1.60 33.24 -10.54
N VAL A 11 -0.45 33.49 -9.89
CA VAL A 11 0.27 32.45 -9.13
C VAL A 11 -0.42 32.14 -7.80
N GLY A 12 -0.92 33.17 -7.09
CA GLY A 12 -1.63 32.99 -5.83
C GLY A 12 -2.95 32.23 -5.97
N SER A 13 -3.68 32.48 -7.06
CA SER A 13 -4.97 31.82 -7.34
C SER A 13 -4.80 30.33 -7.69
N VAL A 14 -3.75 29.98 -8.45
CA VAL A 14 -3.44 28.58 -8.81
C VAL A 14 -2.95 27.78 -7.59
N LEU A 15 -2.12 28.38 -6.74
CA LEU A 15 -1.68 27.76 -5.48
C LEU A 15 -2.86 27.50 -4.53
N GLY A 16 -3.76 28.47 -4.40
CA GLY A 16 -4.99 28.31 -3.62
C GLY A 16 -5.87 27.17 -4.13
N ALA A 17 -6.08 27.09 -5.46
CA ALA A 17 -6.86 26.02 -6.06
C ALA A 17 -6.23 24.63 -5.86
N ALA A 18 -4.90 24.51 -5.99
CA ALA A 18 -4.20 23.25 -5.76
C ALA A 18 -4.28 22.81 -4.28
N LEU A 19 -4.14 23.74 -3.33
CA LEU A 19 -4.29 23.46 -1.91
C LEU A 19 -5.69 22.96 -1.57
N VAL A 20 -6.74 23.55 -2.14
CA VAL A 20 -8.12 23.08 -1.96
C VAL A 20 -8.30 21.71 -2.62
N PHE A 21 -7.85 21.56 -3.87
CA PHE A 21 -8.04 20.34 -4.65
C PHE A 21 -7.43 19.11 -3.98
N PHE A 22 -6.23 19.22 -3.41
CA PHE A 22 -5.56 18.12 -2.69
C PHE A 22 -5.85 18.08 -1.19
N GLY A 23 -6.08 19.23 -0.56
CA GLY A 23 -6.27 19.36 0.88
C GLY A 23 -7.63 18.85 1.35
N VAL A 24 -8.71 19.19 0.64
CA VAL A 24 -10.07 18.77 1.03
C VAL A 24 -10.21 17.24 0.99
N PRO A 25 -9.82 16.52 -0.09
CA PRO A 25 -9.84 15.06 -0.08
C PRO A 25 -9.08 14.45 1.10
N ARG A 26 -7.95 15.04 1.51
CA ARG A 26 -7.20 14.57 2.68
C ARG A 26 -7.97 14.73 3.98
N LEU A 27 -8.72 15.83 4.16
CA LEU A 27 -9.55 16.07 5.34
C LEU A 27 -10.78 15.15 5.39
N LEU A 28 -11.31 14.80 4.23
CA LEU A 28 -12.43 13.86 4.08
C LEU A 28 -12.02 12.39 4.19
N ALA A 29 -10.73 12.10 4.25
CA ALA A 29 -10.24 10.74 4.28
C ALA A 29 -10.72 10.01 5.55
N PRO A 30 -11.19 8.75 5.44
CA PRO A 30 -11.66 7.97 6.58
C PRO A 30 -10.63 7.96 7.72
N LYS A 31 -11.10 7.90 8.96
CA LYS A 31 -10.20 7.71 10.10
C LYS A 31 -9.63 6.27 10.08
N PRO A 32 -8.45 6.04 10.68
CA PRO A 32 -7.90 4.70 10.79
C PRO A 32 -8.87 3.76 11.53
N VAL A 33 -9.08 2.58 10.97
CA VAL A 33 -9.65 1.42 11.68
C VAL A 33 -8.45 0.53 11.99
N ARG A 34 -8.06 0.47 13.26
CA ARG A 34 -6.84 -0.23 13.67
C ARG A 34 -7.17 -1.70 13.92
N HIS A 35 -6.39 -2.58 13.31
CA HIS A 35 -6.44 -4.03 13.51
C HIS A 35 -5.24 -4.45 14.36
N TYR A 36 -5.44 -5.33 15.33
CA TYR A 36 -4.40 -5.73 16.29
C TYR A 36 -4.21 -7.24 16.28
N PRO A 37 -3.76 -7.83 15.15
CA PRO A 37 -3.43 -9.25 15.13
C PRO A 37 -2.36 -9.52 16.19
N GLU A 38 -2.63 -10.46 17.09
CA GLU A 38 -1.68 -10.85 18.15
C GLU A 38 -1.21 -9.67 19.02
N GLY A 39 -2.09 -8.68 19.22
CA GLY A 39 -1.78 -7.48 20.02
C GLY A 39 -0.83 -6.48 19.35
N VAL A 40 -0.48 -6.66 18.07
CA VAL A 40 0.51 -5.83 17.37
C VAL A 40 -0.09 -4.52 16.86
N ASP A 41 0.36 -3.39 17.40
CA ASP A 41 0.11 -2.04 16.87
C ASP A 41 1.18 -1.61 15.87
N THR A 42 2.45 -1.87 16.18
CA THR A 42 3.61 -1.26 15.49
C THR A 42 4.50 -2.28 14.78
N LEU A 43 5.33 -1.80 13.86
CA LEU A 43 6.36 -2.65 13.24
C LEU A 43 7.40 -3.16 14.25
N ALA A 44 7.74 -2.37 15.27
CA ALA A 44 8.68 -2.81 16.31
C ALA A 44 8.10 -3.97 17.14
N GLU A 45 6.80 -3.92 17.44
CA GLU A 45 6.09 -5.03 18.08
C GLU A 45 6.00 -6.24 17.15
N ALA A 46 5.77 -6.03 15.85
CA ALA A 46 5.80 -7.13 14.87
C ALA A 46 7.17 -7.82 14.82
N VAL A 47 8.26 -7.04 14.85
CA VAL A 47 9.64 -7.56 14.94
C VAL A 47 9.83 -8.34 16.23
N SER A 48 9.37 -7.80 17.36
CA SER A 48 9.45 -8.48 18.66
C SER A 48 8.71 -9.82 18.62
N ASN A 49 7.47 -9.84 18.10
CA ASN A 49 6.70 -11.07 17.93
C ASN A 49 7.42 -12.09 17.06
N CYS A 50 7.93 -11.66 15.90
CA CYS A 50 8.74 -12.51 15.02
C CYS A 50 9.95 -13.11 15.74
N ARG A 51 10.72 -12.30 16.49
CA ARG A 51 11.89 -12.77 17.25
C ARG A 51 11.51 -13.73 18.39
N SER A 52 10.37 -13.52 19.04
CA SER A 52 9.88 -14.37 20.13
C SER A 52 9.11 -15.62 19.68
N SER A 53 8.77 -15.71 18.40
CA SER A 53 7.94 -16.80 17.87
C SER A 53 8.61 -18.17 17.89
N GLY A 54 9.95 -18.22 17.99
CA GLY A 54 10.74 -19.44 17.83
C GLY A 54 10.83 -19.95 16.39
N LEU A 55 10.17 -19.29 15.43
CA LEU A 55 10.20 -19.65 14.01
C LEU A 55 11.49 -19.18 13.35
N SER A 56 11.92 -19.88 12.31
CA SER A 56 13.08 -19.51 11.50
C SER A 56 12.85 -19.77 10.01
N GLY A 57 13.76 -19.30 9.18
CA GLY A 57 13.71 -19.46 7.72
C GLY A 57 12.36 -19.12 7.08
N TRP A 58 11.88 -19.97 6.18
CA TRP A 58 10.65 -19.72 5.43
C TRP A 58 9.39 -19.71 6.31
N GLU A 59 9.39 -20.40 7.45
CA GLU A 59 8.27 -20.36 8.39
C GLU A 59 8.15 -18.98 9.04
N LEU A 60 9.28 -18.37 9.40
CA LEU A 60 9.30 -16.99 9.91
C LEU A 60 8.84 -15.99 8.83
N VAL A 61 9.25 -16.19 7.57
CA VAL A 61 8.79 -15.36 6.45
C VAL A 61 7.27 -15.47 6.26
N ALA A 62 6.72 -16.69 6.27
CA ALA A 62 5.28 -16.92 6.16
C ALA A 62 4.51 -16.30 7.34
N TYR A 63 5.03 -16.46 8.56
CA TYR A 63 4.45 -15.84 9.76
C TYR A 63 4.42 -14.31 9.66
N ALA A 64 5.53 -13.68 9.29
CA ALA A 64 5.60 -12.23 9.08
C ALA A 64 4.66 -11.76 7.96
N GLN A 65 4.57 -12.51 6.86
CA GLN A 65 3.65 -12.24 5.75
C GLN A 65 2.19 -12.25 6.21
N HIS A 66 1.77 -13.28 6.97
CA HIS A 66 0.41 -13.37 7.51
C HIS A 66 0.10 -12.28 8.52
N LEU A 67 1.05 -11.97 9.42
CA LEU A 67 0.90 -10.89 10.39
C LEU A 67 0.63 -9.56 9.69
N VAL A 68 1.44 -9.22 8.68
CA VAL A 68 1.25 -7.99 7.90
C VAL A 68 -0.07 -8.04 7.11
N ALA A 69 -0.41 -9.17 6.47
CA ALA A 69 -1.66 -9.30 5.72
C ALA A 69 -2.88 -9.04 6.61
N ARG A 70 -2.94 -9.64 7.82
CA ARG A 70 -4.01 -9.41 8.80
C ARG A 70 -4.03 -8.00 9.38
N LYS A 71 -2.87 -7.34 9.46
CA LYS A 71 -2.79 -5.96 9.97
C LYS A 71 -3.49 -4.98 9.04
N PHE A 72 -3.46 -5.22 7.73
CA PHE A 72 -4.05 -4.34 6.73
C PHE A 72 -5.49 -4.76 6.39
N GLY A 73 -6.48 -4.37 7.21
CA GLY A 73 -7.90 -4.63 6.93
C GLY A 73 -8.49 -3.81 5.78
N HIS A 74 -7.82 -2.73 5.35
CA HIS A 74 -8.31 -1.87 4.27
C HIS A 74 -7.29 -1.66 3.15
N TYR A 75 -7.77 -1.81 1.91
CA TYR A 75 -7.06 -1.30 0.75
C TYR A 75 -7.29 0.21 0.62
N SER A 76 -6.23 0.97 0.39
CA SER A 76 -6.32 2.43 0.31
C SER A 76 -5.27 3.05 -0.61
N THR A 77 -5.73 3.68 -1.68
CA THR A 77 -4.99 4.72 -2.41
C THR A 77 -5.46 6.13 -2.03
N TRP A 78 -6.43 6.28 -1.13
CA TRP A 78 -6.76 7.59 -0.56
C TRP A 78 -5.56 8.16 0.24
N HIS A 79 -4.88 7.32 1.01
CA HIS A 79 -3.83 7.69 1.97
C HIS A 79 -2.40 7.67 1.40
N LEU A 80 -2.17 8.12 0.16
CA LEU A 80 -0.83 8.05 -0.48
C LEU A 80 0.27 8.79 0.30
N TRP A 81 -0.09 9.72 1.19
CA TRP A 81 0.86 10.46 2.02
C TRP A 81 1.36 9.71 3.25
N GLU A 82 0.78 8.56 3.61
CA GLU A 82 1.22 7.79 4.78
C GLU A 82 2.46 6.97 4.44
N THR A 83 3.45 6.89 5.33
CA THR A 83 4.59 5.97 5.17
C THR A 83 4.17 4.53 5.48
N SER A 84 4.96 3.53 5.10
CA SER A 84 4.64 2.11 5.41
C SER A 84 4.48 1.84 6.92
N PRO A 85 5.31 2.37 7.83
CA PRO A 85 5.06 2.23 9.28
C PRO A 85 3.73 2.84 9.75
N ARG A 86 3.36 4.00 9.20
CA ARG A 86 2.11 4.67 9.54
C ARG A 86 0.90 3.91 8.99
N ALA A 87 1.00 3.44 7.75
CA ALA A 87 0.00 2.63 7.09
C ALA A 87 -0.23 1.30 7.82
N PHE A 88 0.85 0.64 8.28
CA PHE A 88 0.80 -0.55 9.12
C PHE A 88 0.03 -0.27 10.41
N ARG A 89 0.43 0.75 11.18
CA ARG A 89 -0.30 1.13 12.41
C ARG A 89 -1.78 1.44 12.16
N ASN A 90 -2.07 2.12 11.06
CA ASN A 90 -3.43 2.52 10.68
C ASN A 90 -4.26 1.41 10.01
N GLY A 91 -3.69 0.22 9.81
CA GLY A 91 -4.36 -0.94 9.23
C GLY A 91 -4.85 -0.76 7.81
N ARG A 92 -4.20 0.11 7.02
CA ARG A 92 -4.66 0.44 5.67
C ARG A 92 -3.53 0.83 4.73
N GLY A 93 -3.68 0.52 3.44
CA GLY A 93 -2.72 0.95 2.43
C GLY A 93 -2.86 0.23 1.11
N ASN A 94 -1.99 0.57 0.17
CA ASN A 94 -1.89 -0.11 -1.12
C ASN A 94 -0.71 -1.11 -1.13
N ALA A 95 -0.48 -1.75 -2.28
CA ALA A 95 0.59 -2.75 -2.47
C ALA A 95 1.94 -2.31 -1.94
N ARG A 96 2.32 -1.06 -2.22
CA ARG A 96 3.59 -0.52 -1.77
C ARG A 96 3.65 -0.37 -0.25
N ARG A 97 2.55 -0.04 0.43
CA ARG A 97 2.54 0.19 1.88
C ARG A 97 2.63 -1.11 2.68
N TYR A 98 1.80 -2.11 2.38
CA TYR A 98 1.89 -3.38 3.12
C TYR A 98 3.16 -4.16 2.78
N ASN A 99 3.61 -4.18 1.51
CA ASN A 99 4.86 -4.86 1.18
C ASN A 99 6.09 -4.07 1.64
N GLY A 100 6.02 -2.73 1.71
CA GLY A 100 7.07 -1.95 2.36
C GLY A 100 7.15 -2.21 3.87
N ALA A 101 6.01 -2.39 4.54
CA ALA A 101 5.98 -2.77 5.95
C ALA A 101 6.57 -4.17 6.17
N LEU A 102 6.20 -5.14 5.31
CA LEU A 102 6.78 -6.47 5.32
C LEU A 102 8.28 -6.47 5.02
N ALA A 103 8.75 -5.65 4.07
CA ALA A 103 10.17 -5.52 3.77
C ALA A 103 10.96 -5.04 4.99
N MET A 104 10.50 -3.98 5.64
CA MET A 104 11.13 -3.45 6.86
C MET A 104 11.17 -4.51 7.97
N LEU A 105 10.07 -5.25 8.17
CA LEU A 105 9.99 -6.33 9.15
C LEU A 105 10.99 -7.45 8.84
N LEU A 106 10.99 -7.97 7.61
CA LEU A 106 11.86 -9.08 7.20
C LEU A 106 13.34 -8.71 7.22
N THR A 107 13.69 -7.49 6.77
CA THR A 107 15.07 -6.99 6.88
C THR A 107 15.52 -6.91 8.33
N GLU A 108 14.68 -6.41 9.24
CA GLU A 108 15.01 -6.27 10.67
C GLU A 108 15.19 -7.61 11.39
N VAL A 109 14.55 -8.69 10.91
CA VAL A 109 14.75 -10.05 11.44
C VAL A 109 15.81 -10.85 10.68
N GLY A 110 16.54 -10.22 9.75
CA GLY A 110 17.77 -10.75 9.17
C GLY A 110 17.66 -11.35 7.76
N PHE A 111 16.57 -11.11 7.02
CA PHE A 111 16.45 -11.56 5.63
C PHE A 111 17.00 -10.54 4.63
N ASP A 112 17.55 -11.04 3.52
CA ASP A 112 17.84 -10.23 2.34
C ASP A 112 16.55 -10.01 1.55
N VAL A 113 16.18 -8.74 1.37
CA VAL A 113 14.89 -8.34 0.81
C VAL A 113 15.08 -7.26 -0.25
N VAL A 114 14.50 -7.51 -1.43
CA VAL A 114 14.41 -6.54 -2.51
C VAL A 114 12.93 -6.27 -2.80
N MET A 115 12.50 -5.02 -2.64
CA MET A 115 11.19 -4.61 -3.16
C MET A 115 11.24 -4.60 -4.69
N VAL A 116 10.26 -5.22 -5.31
CA VAL A 116 10.10 -5.29 -6.77
C VAL A 116 8.72 -4.82 -7.19
N HIS A 117 8.60 -4.43 -8.46
CA HIS A 117 7.34 -4.03 -9.04
C HIS A 117 7.21 -4.48 -10.49
N ALA A 118 5.96 -4.57 -10.93
CA ALA A 118 5.58 -4.62 -12.33
C ALA A 118 4.52 -3.54 -12.59
N ALA A 119 4.63 -2.82 -13.71
CA ALA A 119 3.69 -1.78 -14.08
C ALA A 119 2.29 -2.33 -14.40
N ARG A 120 2.21 -3.60 -14.82
CA ARG A 120 0.97 -4.33 -15.04
C ARG A 120 1.10 -5.74 -14.49
N VAL A 121 0.19 -6.11 -13.59
CA VAL A 121 -0.08 -7.48 -13.19
C VAL A 121 -1.54 -7.82 -13.49
N ARG A 122 -1.81 -9.08 -13.79
CA ARG A 122 -3.16 -9.64 -13.90
C ARG A 122 -3.50 -10.35 -12.59
N GLN A 123 -4.66 -10.04 -12.04
CA GLN A 123 -5.20 -10.72 -10.86
C GLN A 123 -6.25 -11.74 -11.31
N PRO A 124 -6.29 -12.95 -10.72
CA PRO A 124 -7.21 -14.00 -11.13
C PRO A 124 -8.68 -13.61 -10.95
N GLU A 125 -9.00 -12.76 -9.97
CA GLU A 125 -10.35 -12.28 -9.69
C GLU A 125 -10.84 -11.28 -10.75
N ARG A 126 -9.93 -10.66 -11.52
CA ARG A 126 -10.25 -9.66 -12.56
C ARG A 126 -9.31 -9.82 -13.77
N PRO A 127 -9.45 -10.90 -14.57
CA PRO A 127 -8.49 -11.24 -15.62
C PRO A 127 -8.44 -10.23 -16.78
N TRP A 128 -9.51 -9.45 -16.97
CA TRP A 128 -9.58 -8.36 -17.95
C TRP A 128 -8.94 -7.04 -17.49
N TRP A 129 -8.54 -6.95 -16.21
CA TRP A 129 -7.96 -5.76 -15.62
C TRP A 129 -6.49 -5.97 -15.31
N SER A 130 -5.68 -4.92 -15.48
CA SER A 130 -4.28 -4.92 -15.06
C SER A 130 -3.92 -3.63 -14.33
N VAL A 131 -3.19 -3.75 -13.23
CA VAL A 131 -2.72 -2.62 -12.42
C VAL A 131 -1.26 -2.82 -12.03
N GLY A 132 -0.57 -1.74 -11.68
CA GLY A 132 0.76 -1.86 -11.08
C GLY A 132 0.69 -2.56 -9.72
N HIS A 133 1.69 -3.40 -9.44
CA HIS A 133 1.80 -4.07 -8.15
C HIS A 133 3.25 -4.11 -7.69
N THR A 134 3.43 -3.98 -6.38
CA THR A 134 4.72 -4.06 -5.69
C THR A 134 4.68 -5.26 -4.78
N TRP A 135 5.73 -6.08 -4.74
CA TRP A 135 5.92 -7.21 -3.83
C TRP A 135 7.41 -7.38 -3.52
N LEU A 136 7.81 -8.50 -2.90
CA LEU A 136 9.17 -8.73 -2.44
C LEU A 136 9.82 -9.92 -3.16
N TRP A 137 11.10 -9.79 -3.47
CA TRP A 137 12.01 -10.93 -3.54
C TRP A 137 12.72 -11.06 -2.20
N VAL A 138 12.58 -12.22 -1.58
CA VAL A 138 13.26 -12.56 -0.32
C VAL A 138 14.26 -13.67 -0.60
N THR A 139 15.51 -13.49 -0.17
CA THR A 139 16.57 -14.50 -0.29
C THR A 139 16.89 -15.07 1.09
N HIS A 140 16.83 -16.40 1.21
CA HIS A 140 17.23 -17.12 2.40
C HIS A 140 17.89 -18.44 1.98
N ASP A 141 19.04 -18.77 2.58
CA ASP A 141 19.84 -19.96 2.27
C ASP A 141 20.07 -20.17 0.76
N GLY A 142 20.47 -19.10 0.07
CA GLY A 142 20.74 -19.10 -1.37
C GLY A 142 19.50 -19.23 -2.27
N THR A 143 18.31 -19.38 -1.69
CA THR A 143 17.05 -19.51 -2.42
C THR A 143 16.28 -18.21 -2.39
N ARG A 144 15.86 -17.73 -3.57
CA ARG A 144 15.01 -16.55 -3.72
C ARG A 144 13.56 -16.95 -3.93
N ARG A 145 12.63 -16.38 -3.17
CA ARG A 145 11.18 -16.56 -3.34
C ARG A 145 10.45 -15.23 -3.43
N GLU A 146 9.32 -15.24 -4.13
CA GLU A 146 8.40 -14.09 -4.17
C GLU A 146 7.50 -14.10 -2.93
N VAL A 147 7.36 -12.94 -2.27
CA VAL A 147 6.56 -12.82 -1.05
C VAL A 147 5.68 -11.58 -1.16
N CYS A 148 4.39 -11.71 -0.84
CA CYS A 148 3.43 -10.62 -0.94
C CYS A 148 2.37 -10.69 0.16
N ALA A 149 2.22 -9.61 0.94
CA ALA A 149 1.18 -9.47 1.96
C ALA A 149 -0.18 -9.01 1.38
N ARG A 150 -0.51 -9.45 0.15
CA ARG A 150 -1.80 -9.11 -0.50
C ARG A 150 -2.97 -9.87 0.11
N CYS A 151 -2.79 -11.14 0.45
CA CYS A 151 -3.89 -11.95 0.97
C CYS A 151 -3.32 -13.01 1.91
N LEU A 152 -4.21 -13.61 2.69
CA LEU A 152 -3.87 -14.71 3.60
C LEU A 152 -3.60 -16.04 2.88
N ASN A 153 -3.97 -16.16 1.60
CA ASN A 153 -3.73 -17.36 0.81
C ASN A 153 -2.35 -17.38 0.13
N ASN A 154 -1.60 -16.27 0.20
CA ASN A 154 -0.26 -16.21 -0.34
C ASN A 154 0.73 -16.85 0.61
N GLU A 155 1.68 -17.60 0.05
CA GLU A 155 2.76 -18.25 0.77
C GLU A 155 4.11 -17.81 0.17
N PRO A 156 5.24 -17.95 0.88
CA PRO A 156 6.54 -17.65 0.30
C PRO A 156 6.81 -18.52 -0.94
N GLY A 157 6.90 -17.88 -2.11
CA GLY A 157 7.07 -18.52 -3.42
C GLY A 157 5.76 -18.66 -4.22
N LYS A 158 4.62 -18.30 -3.63
CA LYS A 158 3.30 -18.39 -4.25
C LYS A 158 2.58 -17.05 -4.12
N VAL A 159 2.55 -16.31 -5.22
CA VAL A 159 1.77 -15.06 -5.36
C VAL A 159 0.58 -15.27 -6.28
N ASP A 160 -0.53 -14.64 -5.94
CA ASP A 160 -1.82 -14.75 -6.59
C ASP A 160 -2.04 -13.70 -7.70
N PHE A 161 -1.00 -13.46 -8.50
CA PHE A 161 -1.05 -12.58 -9.67
C PHE A 161 0.02 -12.95 -10.69
N GLU A 162 -0.21 -12.57 -11.95
CA GLU A 162 0.72 -12.79 -13.06
C GLU A 162 1.30 -11.45 -13.53
N PRO A 163 2.62 -11.22 -13.47
CA PRO A 163 3.25 -10.04 -14.06
C PRO A 163 3.12 -10.03 -15.59
N LEU A 164 2.48 -9.00 -16.16
CA LEU A 164 2.35 -8.80 -17.61
C LEU A 164 3.47 -7.92 -18.19
N THR A 165 4.23 -7.27 -17.33
CA THR A 165 5.38 -6.44 -17.69
C THR A 165 6.60 -6.90 -16.91
N ARG A 166 7.79 -6.59 -17.42
CA ARG A 166 9.06 -6.92 -16.78
C ARG A 166 9.06 -6.51 -15.31
N VAL A 167 9.35 -7.47 -14.44
CA VAL A 167 9.58 -7.26 -13.01
C VAL A 167 10.91 -6.54 -12.80
N GLN A 168 10.91 -5.48 -12.01
CA GLN A 168 12.08 -4.66 -11.74
C GLN A 168 12.19 -4.33 -10.26
N PRO A 169 13.41 -4.26 -9.69
CA PRO A 169 13.63 -3.67 -8.38
C PRO A 169 13.03 -2.26 -8.30
N GLU A 170 12.37 -1.95 -7.19
CA GLU A 170 11.96 -0.58 -6.92
C GLU A 170 13.19 0.31 -6.75
N ARG A 171 13.17 1.45 -7.43
CA ARG A 171 14.15 2.51 -7.19
C ARG A 171 13.61 3.45 -6.11
N PRO A 172 14.48 4.20 -5.41
CA PRO A 172 14.03 5.12 -4.35
C PRO A 172 12.94 6.12 -4.79
N TRP A 173 12.94 6.50 -6.08
CA TRP A 173 11.97 7.42 -6.68
C TRP A 173 10.78 6.75 -7.36
N THR A 174 10.79 5.43 -7.59
CA THR A 174 9.67 4.72 -8.26
C THR A 174 8.37 4.97 -7.51
N GLY A 175 8.38 4.71 -6.21
CA GLY A 175 7.20 4.86 -5.39
C GLY A 175 6.68 6.30 -5.25
N PRO A 176 7.51 7.29 -4.89
CA PRO A 176 7.09 8.69 -4.87
C PRO A 176 6.54 9.18 -6.21
N ALA A 177 7.13 8.75 -7.34
CA ALA A 177 6.64 9.11 -8.67
C ALA A 177 5.25 8.52 -8.94
N VAL A 178 5.04 7.23 -8.64
CA VAL A 178 3.72 6.57 -8.79
C VAL A 178 2.67 7.24 -7.90
N GLU A 179 3.02 7.56 -6.65
CA GLU A 179 2.11 8.22 -5.72
C GLU A 179 1.76 9.65 -6.15
N ALA A 180 2.73 10.40 -6.68
CA ALA A 180 2.49 11.73 -7.22
C ALA A 180 1.57 11.66 -8.45
N ALA A 181 1.80 10.71 -9.35
CA ALA A 181 0.97 10.50 -10.53
C ALA A 181 -0.46 10.06 -10.20
N LEU A 182 -0.66 9.26 -9.14
CA LEU A 182 -1.97 8.75 -8.75
C LEU A 182 -2.81 9.77 -7.96
N ARG A 183 -2.16 10.68 -7.22
CA ARG A 183 -2.81 11.68 -6.37
C ARG A 183 -3.91 12.52 -7.05
N PRO A 184 -3.74 13.06 -8.28
CA PRO A 184 -4.82 13.83 -8.93
C PRO A 184 -6.06 12.97 -9.23
N PHE A 185 -5.88 11.71 -9.61
CA PHE A 185 -7.01 10.81 -9.88
C PHE A 185 -7.79 10.47 -8.60
N VAL A 186 -7.07 10.23 -7.50
CA VAL A 186 -7.67 10.02 -6.18
C VAL A 186 -8.45 11.25 -5.74
N ALA A 187 -7.85 12.44 -5.84
CA ALA A 187 -8.52 13.69 -5.49
C ALA A 187 -9.79 13.90 -6.33
N ALA A 188 -9.72 13.70 -7.65
CA ALA A 188 -10.87 13.81 -8.54
C ALA A 188 -11.98 12.80 -8.20
N ALA A 189 -11.63 11.57 -7.86
CA ALA A 189 -12.60 10.54 -7.46
C ALA A 189 -13.32 10.91 -6.15
N VAL A 190 -12.58 11.42 -5.16
CA VAL A 190 -13.14 11.87 -3.88
C VAL A 190 -14.03 13.10 -4.07
N TRP A 191 -13.60 14.08 -4.87
CA TRP A 191 -14.42 15.23 -5.23
C TRP A 191 -15.72 14.81 -5.93
N ARG A 192 -15.63 13.93 -6.92
CA ARG A 192 -16.81 13.40 -7.63
C ARG A 192 -17.77 12.71 -6.66
N ALA A 193 -17.27 11.85 -5.79
CA ALA A 193 -18.09 11.17 -4.78
C ALA A 193 -18.81 12.18 -3.88
N THR A 194 -18.06 13.15 -3.35
CA THR A 194 -18.57 14.21 -2.46
C THR A 194 -19.64 15.06 -3.15
N LEU A 195 -19.40 15.52 -4.38
CA LEU A 195 -20.30 16.40 -5.12
C LEU A 195 -21.56 15.69 -5.63
N THR A 196 -21.50 14.37 -5.83
CA THR A 196 -22.63 13.60 -6.37
C THR A 196 -23.36 12.79 -5.31
N GLY A 197 -22.90 12.80 -4.05
CA GLY A 197 -23.42 11.95 -2.97
C GLY A 197 -23.21 10.45 -3.22
N ARG A 198 -22.36 10.07 -4.19
CA ARG A 198 -22.06 8.67 -4.51
C ARG A 198 -20.92 8.15 -3.64
N PRO A 199 -20.85 6.82 -3.39
CA PRO A 199 -19.71 6.25 -2.68
C PRO A 199 -18.40 6.48 -3.44
N VAL A 200 -17.31 6.60 -2.69
CA VAL A 200 -15.95 6.63 -3.25
C VAL A 200 -15.66 5.27 -3.91
N PRO A 201 -15.03 5.23 -5.09
CA PRO A 201 -14.75 3.97 -5.76
C PRO A 201 -13.85 3.02 -4.97
N ASP A 202 -14.09 1.72 -5.08
CA ASP A 202 -13.32 0.65 -4.43
C ASP A 202 -11.80 0.69 -4.70
N TRP A 203 -11.38 1.20 -5.86
CA TRP A 203 -9.95 1.34 -6.19
C TRP A 203 -9.28 2.49 -5.40
N VAL A 204 -10.07 3.37 -4.77
CA VAL A 204 -9.60 4.42 -3.88
C VAL A 204 -9.54 3.92 -2.44
N TYR A 205 -10.62 3.31 -1.96
CA TYR A 205 -10.73 2.83 -0.60
C TYR A 205 -11.78 1.72 -0.50
N LYS A 206 -11.38 0.55 0.02
CA LYS A 206 -12.31 -0.55 0.33
C LYS A 206 -11.80 -1.39 1.50
N ALA A 207 -12.71 -2.05 2.22
CA ALA A 207 -12.34 -3.14 3.11
C ALA A 207 -11.73 -4.31 2.30
N ARG A 208 -10.81 -5.05 2.90
CA ARG A 208 -10.27 -6.27 2.27
C ARG A 208 -11.20 -7.43 2.60
N GLU A 209 -11.50 -8.21 1.57
CA GLU A 209 -12.46 -9.33 1.62
C GLU A 209 -12.02 -10.46 2.56
N ASP A 210 -10.74 -10.50 2.95
CA ASP A 210 -10.18 -11.46 3.91
C ASP A 210 -10.72 -11.29 5.35
N GLU A 211 -11.47 -10.21 5.64
CA GLU A 211 -12.21 -10.02 6.91
C GLU A 211 -13.70 -10.42 6.82
N VAL A 212 -14.22 -10.77 5.64
CA VAL A 212 -15.66 -11.03 5.41
C VAL A 212 -16.01 -12.52 5.34
N ARG A 213 -15.05 -13.44 5.55
CA ARG A 213 -15.38 -14.80 5.96
C ARG A 213 -15.23 -14.94 7.48
N PRO A 214 -16.29 -14.69 8.28
CA PRO A 214 -16.45 -15.52 9.46
C PRO A 214 -16.56 -16.97 8.97
N GLY A 215 -15.95 -17.90 9.68
CA GLY A 215 -16.21 -19.32 9.44
C GLY A 215 -17.72 -19.57 9.37
N GLY A 216 -18.16 -20.21 8.31
CA GLY A 216 -19.53 -20.60 8.03
C GLY A 216 -19.56 -21.20 6.63
N GLU A 217 -19.79 -22.48 6.43
CA GLU A 217 -20.09 -23.62 7.30
C GLU A 217 -19.20 -24.81 6.88
#